data_AF-A0A158KNV7-F1
#
_entry.id   AF-A0A158KNV7-F1
#
_cell.length_a   1.000
_cell.length_b   1.000
_cell.length_c   1.000
_cell.angle_alpha   90.00
_cell.angle_beta   90.00
_cell.angle_gamma   90.00
#
_symmetry.space_group_name_H-M   'P 1'
#
loop_
_entity.id
_entity.type
_entity.pdbx_description
1 polymer ?
#
loop_
_entity_poly.entity_id
_entity_poly.type
_entity_poly.pdbx_seq_one_letter_code
_entity_poly.pdbx_strand_id
1 'polypeptide(L)'
;MVAKGAYFSVDKNDQLVRLNIGAAPDEINILDWVFMTGDLLYLLVCSSGEVRYLHVPLDMEMLRSVRESTVRKENGGLYRDIRGEPTLLATYLALFFLDRDVSVPAIRRELGLSDMTMNWLLDVRQYADGVIERSELLKLIRLLTFEGDGQI
;
A
#
# COMPACT_ATOMS: atom_id res chain seq x y z
N MET A 1 -33.37 -10.11 -8.67
CA MET A 1 -31.94 -10.50 -8.61
C MET A 1 -31.35 -9.86 -7.37
N VAL A 2 -31.00 -10.68 -6.37
CA VAL A 2 -30.53 -10.20 -5.07
C VAL A 2 -29.01 -10.03 -5.14
N ALA A 3 -28.54 -8.81 -4.89
CA ALA A 3 -27.12 -8.54 -4.70
C ALA A 3 -26.61 -9.39 -3.53
N LYS A 4 -25.68 -10.31 -3.80
CA LYS A 4 -24.94 -11.01 -2.75
C LYS A 4 -24.07 -9.98 -2.03
N GLY A 5 -24.54 -9.52 -0.88
CA GLY A 5 -23.69 -8.81 0.07
C GLY A 5 -22.52 -9.71 0.45
N ALA A 6 -21.30 -9.18 0.33
CA ALA A 6 -20.12 -9.82 0.88
C ALA A 6 -20.32 -9.95 2.39
N TYR A 7 -20.55 -11.17 2.86
CA TYR A 7 -20.53 -11.48 4.28
C TYR A 7 -19.08 -11.39 4.75
N PHE A 8 -18.70 -10.26 5.35
CA PHE A 8 -17.47 -10.16 6.10
C PHE A 8 -17.64 -11.03 7.35
N SER A 9 -16.95 -12.16 7.42
CA SER A 9 -16.74 -12.81 8.70
C SER A 9 -15.98 -11.82 9.57
N VAL A 10 -16.56 -11.39 10.69
CA VAL A 10 -15.88 -10.58 11.69
C VAL A 10 -14.80 -11.46 12.32
N ASP A 11 -13.69 -11.57 11.62
CA ASP A 11 -12.46 -12.09 12.16
C ASP A 11 -12.08 -11.13 13.31
N LYS A 12 -11.62 -11.65 14.46
CA LYS A 12 -11.31 -10.82 15.64
C LYS A 12 -10.12 -9.87 15.44
N ASN A 13 -9.61 -9.80 14.22
CA ASN A 13 -8.42 -9.06 13.82
C ASN A 13 -8.83 -8.04 12.77
N ASP A 14 -8.16 -6.89 12.77
CA ASP A 14 -8.40 -5.91 11.72
C ASP A 14 -8.05 -6.50 10.34
N GLN A 15 -8.79 -6.06 9.33
CA GLN A 15 -8.58 -6.44 7.94
C GLN A 15 -8.37 -5.19 7.11
N LEU A 16 -7.24 -5.14 6.42
CA LEU A 16 -6.94 -4.12 5.43
C LEU A 16 -7.04 -4.78 4.06
N VAL A 17 -7.79 -4.17 3.14
CA VAL A 17 -7.99 -4.70 1.78
C VAL A 17 -7.95 -3.57 0.78
N ARG A 18 -7.16 -3.72 -0.30
CA ARG A 18 -7.20 -2.76 -1.42
C ARG A 18 -8.54 -2.84 -2.15
N LEU A 19 -9.17 -1.70 -2.36
CA LEU A 19 -10.36 -1.58 -3.20
C LEU A 19 -9.93 -1.35 -4.64
N ASN A 20 -10.31 -2.28 -5.53
CA ASN A 20 -10.21 -2.06 -6.97
C ASN A 20 -11.43 -1.23 -7.40
N ILE A 21 -11.29 0.09 -7.49
CA ILE A 21 -12.32 0.95 -8.05
C ILE A 21 -12.19 0.90 -9.57
N GLY A 22 -13.11 0.22 -10.25
CA GLY A 22 -13.10 0.04 -11.71
C GLY A 22 -13.85 -1.23 -12.14
N ALA A 23 -14.22 -1.33 -13.42
CA ALA A 23 -14.86 -2.53 -13.96
C ALA A 23 -13.95 -3.76 -13.78
N ALA A 24 -14.54 -4.89 -13.38
CA ALA A 24 -13.82 -6.16 -13.24
C ALA A 24 -13.21 -6.58 -14.59
N PRO A 25 -11.97 -7.09 -14.63
CA PRO A 25 -11.21 -7.23 -15.86
C PRO A 25 -11.52 -8.57 -16.55
N ASP A 26 -12.71 -8.70 -17.13
CA ASP A 26 -12.92 -9.63 -18.23
C ASP A 26 -12.85 -8.92 -19.59
N GLU A 27 -12.85 -7.59 -19.60
CA GLU A 27 -12.77 -6.79 -20.81
C GLU A 27 -11.70 -5.69 -20.66
N ILE A 28 -10.56 -5.91 -21.33
CA ILE A 28 -9.63 -4.86 -21.80
C ILE A 28 -8.80 -4.15 -20.72
N ASN A 29 -7.56 -4.62 -20.46
CA ASN A 29 -6.40 -3.79 -20.05
C ASN A 29 -6.64 -2.67 -19.00
N ILE A 30 -7.47 -2.89 -17.98
CA ILE A 30 -7.77 -1.91 -16.93
C ILE A 30 -6.66 -1.90 -15.88
N LEU A 31 -5.45 -1.52 -16.30
CA LEU A 31 -4.39 -1.00 -15.43
C LEU A 31 -4.70 0.45 -15.00
N ASP A 32 -5.72 1.09 -15.60
CA ASP A 32 -5.85 2.55 -15.72
C ASP A 32 -6.40 3.32 -14.51
N TRP A 33 -7.07 2.73 -13.52
CA TRP A 33 -7.72 3.58 -12.49
C TRP A 33 -6.77 4.26 -11.52
N VAL A 34 -5.71 3.56 -11.09
CA VAL A 34 -4.64 4.16 -10.27
C VAL A 34 -3.91 5.25 -11.07
N PHE A 35 -3.73 5.05 -12.39
CA PHE A 35 -3.15 6.06 -13.29
C PHE A 35 -4.06 7.24 -13.60
N MET A 36 -5.39 7.03 -13.62
CA MET A 36 -6.36 8.07 -13.92
C MET A 36 -6.69 8.93 -12.70
N THR A 37 -6.74 8.34 -11.51
CA THR A 37 -7.09 9.05 -10.27
C THR A 37 -5.88 9.51 -9.49
N GLY A 38 -4.72 8.87 -9.70
CA GLY A 38 -3.52 9.13 -8.91
C GLY A 38 -3.63 8.60 -7.48
N ASP A 39 -4.58 7.71 -7.18
CA ASP A 39 -4.88 7.31 -5.81
C ASP A 39 -5.00 5.79 -5.66
N LEU A 40 -4.61 5.29 -4.49
CA LEU A 40 -4.98 3.95 -4.01
C LEU A 40 -5.99 4.08 -2.88
N LEU A 41 -7.09 3.31 -2.94
CA LEU A 41 -8.08 3.25 -1.89
C LEU A 41 -8.04 1.90 -1.18
N TYR A 42 -8.03 1.93 0.15
CA TYR A 42 -8.11 0.75 0.99
C TYR A 42 -9.32 0.82 1.92
N LEU A 43 -9.90 -0.34 2.21
CA LEU A 43 -10.88 -0.54 3.24
C LEU A 43 -10.20 -1.15 4.45
N LEU A 44 -10.31 -0.49 5.61
CA LEU A 44 -9.94 -1.03 6.90
C LEU A 44 -11.22 -1.42 7.65
N VAL A 45 -11.35 -2.69 7.97
CA VAL A 45 -12.38 -3.22 8.86
C VAL A 45 -11.71 -3.52 10.19
N CYS A 46 -11.99 -2.72 11.20
CA CYS A 46 -11.45 -2.90 12.54
C CYS A 46 -12.19 -4.04 13.25
N SER A 47 -11.49 -4.71 14.15
CA SER A 47 -12.05 -5.72 15.07
C SER A 47 -13.18 -5.19 15.95
N SER A 48 -13.24 -3.87 16.18
CA SER A 48 -14.35 -3.18 16.85
C SER A 48 -15.64 -3.14 16.03
N GLY A 49 -15.60 -3.50 14.75
CA GLY A 49 -16.68 -3.31 13.77
C GLY A 49 -16.66 -1.96 13.08
N GLU A 50 -15.75 -1.05 13.44
CA GLU A 50 -15.53 0.21 12.73
C GLU A 50 -14.99 -0.06 11.32
N VAL A 51 -15.47 0.71 10.34
CA VAL A 51 -15.00 0.65 8.96
C VAL A 51 -14.44 2.01 8.56
N ARG A 52 -13.20 2.03 8.06
CA ARG A 52 -12.51 3.24 7.61
C ARG A 52 -12.04 3.08 6.17
N TYR A 53 -12.17 4.15 5.39
CA TYR A 53 -11.56 4.24 4.07
C TYR A 53 -10.22 4.98 4.20
N LEU A 54 -9.16 4.38 3.66
CA LEU A 54 -7.82 4.97 3.65
C LEU A 54 -7.48 5.33 2.22
N HIS A 55 -7.43 6.63 1.96
CA HIS A 55 -7.03 7.22 0.69
C HIS A 55 -5.52 7.49 0.70
N VAL A 56 -4.81 6.90 -0.26
CA VAL A 56 -3.37 7.06 -0.42
C VAL A 56 -3.10 7.79 -1.74
N PRO A 57 -2.76 9.08 -1.69
CA PRO A 57 -2.38 9.81 -2.89
C PRO A 57 -1.02 9.32 -3.39
N LEU A 58 -0.94 9.10 -4.70
CA LEU A 58 0.27 8.76 -5.43
C LEU A 58 0.66 9.94 -6.33
N ASP A 59 1.92 10.34 -6.27
CA ASP A 59 2.46 11.30 -7.23
C ASP A 59 2.89 10.62 -8.54
N MET A 60 3.31 11.44 -9.50
CA MET A 60 3.70 10.97 -10.83
C MET A 60 4.89 10.00 -10.84
N GLU A 61 5.81 10.09 -9.87
CA GLU A 61 6.95 9.17 -9.77
C GLU A 61 6.53 7.83 -9.18
N MET A 62 5.68 7.84 -8.15
CA MET A 62 5.06 6.62 -7.62
C MET A 62 4.23 5.91 -8.68
N LEU A 63 3.42 6.66 -9.44
CA LEU A 63 2.67 6.11 -10.57
C LEU A 63 3.61 5.52 -11.62
N ARG A 64 4.70 6.20 -11.97
CA ARG A 64 5.70 5.66 -12.92
C ARG A 64 6.29 4.33 -12.41
N SER A 65 6.64 4.24 -11.13
CA SER A 65 7.15 3.01 -10.51
C SER A 65 6.11 1.86 -10.53
N VAL A 66 4.83 2.17 -10.28
CA VAL A 66 3.72 1.22 -10.44
C VAL A 66 3.60 0.75 -11.89
N ARG A 67 3.79 1.63 -12.87
CA ARG A 67 3.72 1.28 -14.29
C ARG A 67 4.85 0.36 -14.71
N GLU A 68 6.06 0.66 -14.28
CA GLU A 68 7.22 -0.13 -14.64
C GLU A 68 7.18 -1.53 -14.03
N SER A 69 6.72 -1.65 -12.79
CA SER A 69 6.51 -2.95 -12.13
C SER A 69 5.42 -3.78 -12.81
N THR A 70 4.35 -3.15 -13.31
CA THR A 70 3.24 -3.85 -13.98
C THR A 70 3.48 -4.16 -15.46
N VAL A 71 4.28 -3.37 -16.18
CA VAL A 71 4.65 -3.63 -17.58
C VAL A 71 5.61 -4.82 -17.69
N ARG A 72 6.45 -5.05 -16.68
CA ARG A 72 7.34 -6.22 -16.58
C ARG A 72 6.59 -7.45 -16.01
N LYS A 73 5.37 -7.71 -16.54
CA LYS A 73 4.39 -8.74 -16.11
C LYS A 73 4.96 -10.14 -15.84
N GLU A 74 6.15 -10.44 -16.33
CA GLU A 74 6.74 -11.77 -16.24
C GLU A 74 7.43 -12.06 -14.91
N ASN A 75 7.79 -11.06 -14.07
CA ASN A 75 8.63 -11.37 -12.91
C ASN A 75 8.23 -10.76 -11.54
N GLY A 76 7.29 -9.83 -11.38
CA GLY A 76 6.97 -9.26 -10.04
C GLY A 76 5.54 -8.74 -9.89
N GLY A 77 5.05 -8.65 -8.65
CA GLY A 77 3.74 -8.09 -8.30
C GLY A 77 3.83 -6.63 -7.84
N LEU A 78 2.68 -6.03 -7.51
CA LEU A 78 2.63 -4.63 -7.07
C LEU A 78 3.40 -4.39 -5.75
N TYR A 79 3.32 -5.35 -4.82
CA TYR A 79 3.93 -5.21 -3.49
C TYR A 79 5.20 -6.04 -3.30
N ARG A 80 5.49 -6.96 -4.22
CA ARG A 80 6.69 -7.81 -4.14
C ARG A 80 7.40 -7.87 -5.48
N ASP A 81 8.71 -7.72 -5.44
CA ASP A 81 9.57 -7.90 -6.60
C ASP A 81 9.75 -9.39 -6.93
N ILE A 82 10.60 -9.64 -7.93
CA ILE A 82 10.89 -10.96 -8.48
C ILE A 82 11.59 -11.89 -7.50
N ARG A 83 12.25 -11.32 -6.50
CA ARG A 83 12.95 -12.04 -5.42
C ARG A 83 12.01 -12.28 -4.23
N GLY A 84 10.76 -11.82 -4.32
CA GLY A 84 9.80 -11.85 -3.22
C GLY A 84 10.03 -10.75 -2.19
N GLU A 85 10.93 -9.81 -2.47
CA GLU A 85 11.23 -8.69 -1.58
C GLU A 85 10.15 -7.60 -1.71
N PRO A 86 9.85 -6.86 -0.62
CA PRO A 86 8.92 -5.75 -0.68
C PRO A 86 9.31 -4.72 -1.75
N THR A 87 8.36 -4.30 -2.57
CA THR A 87 8.59 -3.17 -3.47
C THR A 87 8.70 -1.87 -2.67
N LEU A 88 9.30 -0.89 -3.30
CA LEU A 88 9.35 0.50 -2.82
C LEU A 88 7.96 1.04 -2.46
N LEU A 89 6.96 0.71 -3.27
CA LEU A 89 5.56 1.03 -2.99
C LEU A 89 5.03 0.30 -1.75
N ALA A 90 5.33 -0.99 -1.57
CA ALA A 90 4.91 -1.73 -0.38
C ALA A 90 5.51 -1.14 0.90
N THR A 91 6.78 -0.76 0.86
CA THR A 91 7.45 -0.07 1.96
C THR A 91 6.76 1.26 2.29
N TYR A 92 6.53 2.11 1.28
CA TYR A 92 5.83 3.37 1.46
C TYR A 92 4.43 3.18 2.05
N LEU A 93 3.64 2.25 1.50
CA LEU A 93 2.29 1.94 1.97
C LEU A 93 2.29 1.45 3.42
N ALA A 94 3.23 0.58 3.78
CA ALA A 94 3.33 0.08 5.15
C ALA A 94 3.56 1.22 6.15
N LEU A 95 4.45 2.15 5.83
CA LEU A 95 4.72 3.32 6.67
C LEU A 95 3.52 4.27 6.73
N PHE A 96 2.87 4.52 5.61
CA PHE A 96 1.63 5.28 5.56
C PHE A 96 0.55 4.65 6.47
N PHE A 97 0.38 3.33 6.43
CA PHE A 97 -0.60 2.63 7.26
C PHE A 97 -0.23 2.63 8.74
N LEU A 98 1.06 2.51 9.08
CA LEU A 98 1.53 2.66 10.46
C LEU A 98 1.25 4.07 11.01
N ASP A 99 1.32 5.12 10.18
CA ASP A 99 0.96 6.49 10.56
C ASP A 99 -0.55 6.65 10.78
N ARG A 100 -1.38 5.84 10.13
CA ARG A 100 -2.85 5.84 10.29
C ARG A 100 -3.36 4.89 11.37
N ASP A 101 -2.45 4.38 12.19
CA ASP A 101 -2.70 3.41 13.28
C ASP A 101 -3.37 2.11 12.78
N VAL A 102 -3.05 1.68 11.56
CA VAL A 102 -3.45 0.36 11.07
C VAL A 102 -2.60 -0.70 11.76
N SER A 103 -3.23 -1.79 12.20
CA SER A 103 -2.52 -2.84 12.92
C SER A 103 -1.50 -3.58 12.02
N VAL A 104 -0.34 -3.87 12.59
CA VAL A 104 0.76 -4.59 11.92
C VAL A 104 0.29 -5.90 11.26
N PRO A 105 -0.53 -6.76 11.90
CA PRO A 105 -1.02 -7.97 11.26
C PRO A 105 -1.84 -7.71 9.98
N ALA A 106 -2.65 -6.65 9.96
CA ALA A 106 -3.45 -6.28 8.79
C ALA A 106 -2.56 -5.78 7.65
N ILE A 107 -1.58 -4.91 7.95
CA ILE A 107 -0.60 -4.41 6.98
C ILE A 107 0.18 -5.58 6.36
N ARG A 108 0.69 -6.48 7.19
CA ARG A 108 1.47 -7.64 6.74
C ARG A 108 0.69 -8.54 5.81
N ARG A 109 -0.57 -8.81 6.15
CA ARG A 109 -1.43 -9.69 5.37
C ARG A 109 -1.71 -9.09 4.00
N GLU A 110 -2.05 -7.80 3.94
CA GLU A 110 -2.38 -7.11 2.70
C GLU A 110 -1.16 -6.92 1.79
N LEU A 111 -0.04 -6.46 2.35
CA LEU A 111 1.17 -6.15 1.58
C LEU A 111 2.09 -7.36 1.41
N GLY A 112 1.80 -8.47 2.08
CA GLY A 112 2.68 -9.64 2.12
C GLY A 112 4.04 -9.31 2.73
N LEU A 113 4.10 -8.64 3.88
CA LEU A 113 5.38 -8.30 4.52
C LEU A 113 5.80 -9.34 5.56
N SER A 114 7.11 -9.64 5.58
CA SER A 114 7.70 -10.51 6.61
C SER A 114 7.68 -9.83 7.99
N ASP A 115 7.76 -10.62 9.06
CA ASP A 115 7.94 -10.09 10.42
C ASP A 115 9.20 -9.23 10.52
N MET A 116 10.29 -9.69 9.91
CA MET A 116 11.58 -9.00 9.91
C MET A 116 11.47 -7.63 9.25
N THR A 117 10.82 -7.56 8.08
CA THR A 117 10.57 -6.30 7.38
C THR A 117 9.73 -5.35 8.23
N MET A 118 8.65 -5.84 8.86
CA MET A 118 7.81 -4.98 9.69
C MET A 118 8.51 -4.47 10.93
N ASN A 119 9.31 -5.29 11.60
CA ASN A 119 10.11 -4.86 12.75
C ASN A 119 11.08 -3.76 12.34
N TRP A 120 11.77 -3.94 11.20
CA TRP A 120 12.63 -2.89 10.66
C TRP A 120 11.87 -1.59 10.37
N LEU A 121 10.68 -1.65 9.79
CA LEU A 121 9.84 -0.45 9.55
C LEU A 121 9.37 0.22 10.84
N LEU A 122 9.05 -0.57 11.88
CA LEU A 122 8.71 -0.05 13.20
C LEU A 122 9.89 0.65 13.85
N ASP A 123 11.10 0.08 13.74
CA ASP A 123 12.32 0.71 14.24
C ASP A 123 12.56 2.04 13.50
N VAL A 124 12.49 2.06 12.17
CA VAL A 124 12.60 3.29 11.36
C VAL A 124 11.59 4.35 11.82
N ARG A 125 10.34 3.96 12.07
CA ARG A 125 9.30 4.86 12.59
C ARG A 125 9.67 5.40 13.98
N GLN A 126 10.13 4.54 14.89
CA GLN A 126 10.51 4.94 16.25
C GLN A 126 11.71 5.89 16.26
N TYR A 127 12.71 5.66 15.41
CA TYR A 127 13.87 6.54 15.30
C TYR A 127 13.52 7.92 14.72
N ALA A 128 12.49 7.99 13.89
CA ALA A 128 12.02 9.26 13.33
C ALA A 128 11.11 10.04 14.29
N ASP A 129 10.36 9.35 15.17
CA ASP A 129 9.48 9.97 16.15
C ASP A 129 10.29 10.89 17.10
N GLY A 130 10.04 12.20 17.02
CA GLY A 130 10.73 13.23 17.81
C GLY A 130 11.93 13.91 17.14
N VAL A 131 12.37 13.41 15.98
CA VAL A 131 13.43 14.03 15.16
C VAL A 131 12.85 14.72 13.94
N ILE A 132 11.83 14.12 13.33
CA ILE A 132 11.18 14.60 12.11
C ILE A 132 9.66 14.50 12.31
N GLU A 133 8.90 15.50 11.85
CA GLU A 133 7.44 15.39 11.84
C GLU A 133 7.00 14.19 10.97
N ARG A 134 5.96 13.47 11.38
CA ARG A 134 5.53 12.24 10.67
C ARG A 134 5.18 12.48 9.19
N SER A 135 4.59 13.63 8.89
CA SER A 135 4.34 14.10 7.51
C SER A 135 5.63 14.30 6.71
N GLU A 136 6.68 14.81 7.36
CA GLU A 136 8.01 15.00 6.77
C GLU A 136 8.76 13.68 6.62
N LEU A 137 8.55 12.69 7.50
CA LEU A 137 9.09 11.34 7.35
C LEU A 137 8.53 10.65 6.09
N LEU A 138 7.21 10.73 5.87
CA LEU A 138 6.58 10.16 4.67
C LEU A 138 7.05 10.86 3.40
N LYS A 139 7.25 12.19 3.44
CA LYS A 139 7.87 12.93 2.34
C LYS A 139 9.31 12.48 2.10
N LEU A 140 10.13 12.38 3.14
CA LEU A 140 11.53 11.94 3.02
C LEU A 140 11.63 10.53 2.45
N ILE A 141 10.80 9.61 2.93
CA ILE A 141 10.76 8.24 2.44
C ILE A 141 10.34 8.23 0.98
N ARG A 142 9.32 9.01 0.60
CA ARG A 142 9.01 9.23 -0.81
C ARG A 142 10.24 9.71 -1.60
N LEU A 143 10.92 10.78 -1.16
CA LEU A 143 12.07 11.37 -1.86
C LEU A 143 13.17 10.32 -2.07
N LEU A 144 13.55 9.61 -1.01
CA LEU A 144 14.60 8.59 -1.04
C LEU A 144 14.22 7.37 -1.89
N THR A 145 12.93 7.08 -1.98
CA THR A 145 12.41 5.86 -2.60
C THR A 145 12.08 6.06 -4.08
N PHE A 146 11.61 7.24 -4.47
CA PHE A 146 11.07 7.48 -5.82
C PHE A 146 11.74 8.63 -6.57
N GLU A 147 12.53 9.50 -5.93
CA GLU A 147 13.22 10.62 -6.60
C GLU A 147 14.73 10.35 -6.80
N GLY A 148 15.21 9.14 -6.49
CA GLY A 148 16.63 8.75 -6.53
C GLY A 148 17.26 8.59 -7.93
N ASP A 149 16.51 8.71 -9.02
CA ASP A 149 17.01 8.57 -10.41
C ASP A 149 17.07 9.92 -11.16
N GLY A 150 17.45 10.99 -10.46
CA GLY A 150 17.77 12.28 -11.04
C GLY A 150 19.20 12.70 -10.72
N GLN A 151 20.14 12.42 -11.64
CA GLN A 151 21.59 12.76 -11.63
C GLN A 151 22.41 11.74 -10.83
N ILE A 152 23.30 10.94 -11.45
CA ILE A 152 24.42 11.29 -12.35
C ILE A 152 24.51 10.29 -13.52
#